data_AF-A0A9E3FCS8-F1
#
_entry.id   AF-A0A9E3FCS8-F1
#
_cell.length_a   1.000
_cell.length_b   1.000
_cell.length_c   1.000
_cell.angle_alpha   90.00
_cell.angle_beta   90.00
_cell.angle_gamma   90.00
#
_symmetry.space_group_name_H-M   'P 1'
#
loop_
_entity.id
_entity.type
_entity.pdbx_description
1 polymer ?
#
loop_
_entity_poly.entity_id
_entity_poly.type
_entity_poly.pdbx_seq_one_letter_code
_entity_poly.pdbx_strand_id
1 'polypeptide(L)'
;MKDILEFLSQPIITSLLTLTMGSYLLTWLTERRSKKDKIREKALQLFEEVGSDFNAILSMSYGHIRNSNFKIHKDSPLDVKRAELFTKRFSVRIKSKAFLGSDEFWQRHEQLTFEIDRLVRLMMSLSDDDDPAEVIKTIREHQERLAKKWPFEERPEHSPYPPPSNELVIWVDMIWDRAVWLLGENLDQVLR
;
A
#
# COMPACT_ATOMS: atom_id res chain seq x y z
N MET A 1 38.72 44.81 22.26
CA MET A 1 38.82 43.33 22.12
C MET A 1 38.97 42.67 23.49
N LYS A 2 39.85 43.19 24.38
CA LYS A 2 39.94 42.77 25.80
C LYS A 2 38.62 42.93 26.57
N ASP A 3 37.98 44.09 26.46
CA ASP A 3 36.75 44.40 27.21
C ASP A 3 35.55 43.50 26.83
N ILE A 4 35.49 43.07 25.57
CA ILE A 4 34.46 42.15 25.07
C ILE A 4 34.68 40.75 25.64
N LEU A 5 35.94 40.31 25.73
CA LEU A 5 36.33 39.03 26.32
C LEU A 5 36.08 39.01 27.84
N GLU A 6 36.35 40.12 28.54
CA GLU A 6 36.05 40.28 29.96
C GLU A 6 34.54 40.24 30.23
N PHE A 7 33.74 40.93 29.41
CA PHE A 7 32.28 40.89 29.47
C PHE A 7 31.73 39.47 29.22
N LEU A 8 32.18 38.80 28.16
CA LEU A 8 31.75 37.44 27.84
C LEU A 8 32.21 36.40 28.87
N SER A 9 33.29 36.66 29.62
CA SER A 9 33.78 35.79 30.70
C SER A 9 32.98 35.89 31.99
N GLN A 10 32.06 36.85 32.11
CA GLN A 10 31.25 36.99 33.31
C GLN A 10 30.34 35.75 33.50
N PRO A 11 30.27 35.17 34.70
CA PRO A 11 29.48 33.95 34.97
C PRO A 11 28.01 34.08 34.61
N ILE A 12 27.45 35.28 34.78
CA ILE A 12 26.05 35.58 34.45
C ILE A 12 25.83 35.53 32.94
N ILE A 13 26.75 36.12 32.17
CA ILE A 13 26.64 36.21 30.70
C ILE A 13 26.87 34.87 30.04
N THR A 14 27.87 34.12 30.50
CA THR A 14 28.09 32.72 30.08
C THR A 14 26.88 31.84 30.41
N SER A 15 26.31 31.95 31.63
CA SER A 15 25.10 31.21 32.00
C SER A 15 23.91 31.52 31.09
N LEU A 16 23.69 32.80 30.77
CA LEU A 16 22.62 33.27 29.88
C LEU A 16 22.82 32.76 28.44
N LEU A 17 24.05 32.78 27.94
CA LEU A 17 24.42 32.21 26.64
C LEU A 17 24.20 30.70 26.60
N THR A 18 24.60 29.95 27.64
CA THR A 18 24.33 28.50 27.69
C THR A 18 22.85 28.17 27.80
N LEU A 19 22.07 28.95 28.56
CA LEU A 19 20.62 28.76 28.68
C LEU A 19 19.90 29.03 27.35
N THR A 20 20.27 30.11 26.67
CA THR A 20 19.66 30.49 25.38
C THR A 20 20.04 29.50 24.28
N MET A 21 21.32 29.11 24.17
CA MET A 21 21.75 28.07 23.23
C MET A 21 21.14 26.70 23.55
N GLY A 22 21.07 26.32 24.82
CA GLY A 22 20.45 25.07 25.26
C GLY A 22 18.95 25.02 24.94
N SER A 23 18.23 26.11 25.22
CA SER A 23 16.80 26.26 24.88
C SER A 23 16.56 26.17 23.37
N TYR A 24 17.39 26.85 22.58
CA TYR A 24 17.32 26.80 21.12
C TYR A 24 17.56 25.37 20.58
N LEU A 25 18.61 24.69 21.06
CA LEU A 25 18.92 23.31 20.67
C LEU A 25 17.78 22.34 21.04
N LEU A 26 17.22 22.46 22.25
CA LEU A 26 16.08 21.64 22.68
C LEU A 26 14.83 21.90 21.83
N THR A 27 14.54 23.16 21.52
CA THR A 27 13.40 23.54 20.67
C THR A 27 13.57 22.97 19.27
N TRP A 28 14.75 23.14 18.67
CA TRP A 28 15.08 22.60 17.35
C TRP A 28 14.98 21.07 17.30
N LEU A 29 15.50 20.37 18.32
CA LEU A 29 15.38 18.91 18.42
C LEU A 29 13.92 18.47 18.56
N THR A 30 13.13 19.19 19.36
CA THR A 30 11.70 18.89 19.60
C THR A 30 10.88 19.10 18.33
N GLU A 31 11.08 20.20 17.61
CA GLU A 31 10.44 20.46 16.33
C GLU A 31 10.79 19.39 15.29
N ARG A 32 12.07 18.99 15.24
CA ARG A 32 12.52 17.94 14.32
C ARG A 32 11.87 16.60 14.63
N ARG A 33 11.76 16.22 15.91
CA ARG A 33 11.02 15.01 16.35
C ARG A 33 9.54 15.09 16.00
N SER A 34 8.88 16.19 16.33
CA SER A 34 7.45 16.39 16.03
C SER A 34 7.16 16.30 14.53
N LYS A 35 8.03 16.83 13.67
CA LYS A 35 7.90 16.67 12.21
C LYS A 35 8.04 15.22 11.78
N LYS A 36 9.01 14.48 12.33
CA LYS A 36 9.19 13.03 12.04
C LYS A 36 7.96 12.24 12.47
N ASP A 37 7.42 12.51 13.65
CA ASP A 37 6.24 11.81 14.19
C ASP A 37 4.99 12.07 13.34
N LYS A 38 4.79 13.32 12.89
CA LYS A 38 3.70 13.65 11.96
C LYS A 38 3.82 12.92 10.62
N ILE A 39 5.03 12.83 10.05
CA ILE A 39 5.25 12.08 8.80
C ILE A 39 4.95 10.59 9.01
N ARG A 40 5.40 10.01 10.14
CA ARG A 40 5.11 8.63 10.51
C ARG A 40 3.60 8.39 10.65
N GLU A 41 2.89 9.28 11.34
CA GLU A 41 1.42 9.19 11.47
C GLU A 41 0.72 9.22 10.11
N LYS A 42 1.17 10.11 9.20
CA LYS A 42 0.62 10.19 7.84
C LYS A 42 0.95 8.96 6.99
N ALA A 43 2.12 8.36 7.18
CA ALA A 43 2.47 7.08 6.55
C ALA A 43 1.56 5.94 7.05
N LEU A 44 1.28 5.86 8.35
CA LEU A 44 0.37 4.87 8.92
C LEU A 44 -1.06 5.05 8.39
N GLN A 45 -1.56 6.29 8.34
CA GLN A 45 -2.86 6.61 7.74
C GLN A 45 -2.95 6.18 6.26
N LEU A 46 -1.86 6.34 5.51
CA LEU A 46 -1.79 5.87 4.12
C LEU A 46 -1.88 4.33 4.04
N PHE A 47 -1.17 3.60 4.91
CA PHE A 47 -1.25 2.13 4.92
C PHE A 47 -2.63 1.62 5.31
N GLU A 48 -3.28 2.27 6.27
CA GLU A 48 -4.65 1.94 6.67
C GLU A 48 -5.65 2.18 5.53
N GLU A 49 -5.54 3.31 4.84
CA GLU A 49 -6.36 3.65 3.67
C GLU A 49 -6.20 2.61 2.55
N VAL A 50 -4.95 2.33 2.17
CA VAL A 50 -4.64 1.36 1.10
C VAL A 50 -5.05 -0.06 1.49
N GLY A 51 -4.77 -0.48 2.73
CA GLY A 51 -5.16 -1.79 3.24
C GLY A 51 -6.67 -1.97 3.29
N SER A 52 -7.40 -0.95 3.73
CA SER A 52 -8.87 -0.96 3.71
C SER A 52 -9.42 -1.06 2.29
N ASP A 53 -8.84 -0.31 1.34
CA ASP A 53 -9.28 -0.33 -0.05
C ASP A 53 -9.06 -1.71 -0.71
N PHE A 54 -7.88 -2.31 -0.52
CA PHE A 54 -7.58 -3.66 -1.00
C PHE A 54 -8.46 -4.72 -0.32
N ASN A 55 -8.63 -4.66 0.99
CA ASN A 55 -9.44 -5.63 1.71
C ASN A 55 -10.91 -5.58 1.27
N ALA A 56 -11.46 -4.37 1.07
CA ALA A 56 -12.84 -4.18 0.63
C ALA A 56 -13.10 -4.85 -0.72
N ILE A 57 -12.21 -4.66 -1.70
CA ILE A 57 -12.39 -5.22 -3.03
C ILE A 57 -12.08 -6.72 -3.10
N LEU A 58 -10.99 -7.17 -2.47
CA LEU A 58 -10.59 -8.59 -2.51
C LEU A 58 -11.58 -9.48 -1.75
N SER A 59 -12.09 -9.03 -0.60
CA SER A 59 -13.12 -9.78 0.14
C SER A 59 -14.39 -10.00 -0.69
N MET A 60 -14.82 -8.98 -1.44
CA MET A 60 -15.97 -9.10 -2.34
C MET A 60 -15.68 -10.04 -3.51
N SER A 61 -14.50 -9.93 -4.13
CA SER A 61 -14.07 -10.84 -5.20
C SER A 61 -14.07 -12.30 -4.75
N TYR A 62 -13.52 -12.60 -3.56
CA TYR A 62 -13.58 -13.94 -2.97
C TYR A 62 -15.02 -14.40 -2.74
N GLY A 63 -15.91 -13.51 -2.28
CA GLY A 63 -17.33 -13.83 -2.11
C GLY A 63 -17.99 -14.26 -3.42
N HIS A 64 -17.72 -13.54 -4.52
CA HIS A 64 -18.22 -13.91 -5.84
C HIS A 64 -17.66 -15.24 -6.34
N ILE A 65 -16.34 -15.45 -6.22
CA ILE A 65 -15.66 -16.68 -6.67
C ILE A 65 -16.16 -17.90 -5.89
N ARG A 66 -16.26 -17.80 -4.55
CA ARG A 66 -16.70 -18.90 -3.68
C ARG A 66 -18.15 -19.31 -3.96
N ASN A 67 -19.01 -18.34 -4.26
CA ASN A 67 -20.41 -18.60 -4.60
C ASN A 67 -20.59 -19.06 -6.05
N SER A 68 -19.50 -19.23 -6.82
CA SER A 68 -19.52 -19.51 -8.26
C SER A 68 -20.37 -18.50 -9.05
N ASN A 69 -20.50 -17.27 -8.53
CA ASN A 69 -21.22 -16.18 -9.17
C ASN A 69 -20.21 -15.30 -9.91
N PHE A 70 -19.71 -15.83 -11.02
CA PHE A 70 -18.67 -15.19 -11.81
C PHE A 70 -19.18 -14.00 -12.61
N LYS A 71 -20.49 -13.95 -12.89
CA LYS A 71 -21.12 -12.89 -13.67
C LYS A 71 -21.43 -11.69 -12.80
N ILE A 72 -20.70 -10.62 -13.03
CA ILE A 72 -20.87 -9.37 -12.29
C ILE A 72 -21.57 -8.35 -13.17
N HIS A 73 -22.69 -7.81 -12.67
CA HIS A 73 -23.37 -6.68 -13.32
C HIS A 73 -22.57 -5.37 -13.20
N LYS A 74 -22.70 -4.49 -14.18
CA LYS A 74 -22.04 -3.16 -14.19
C LYS A 74 -22.41 -2.29 -12.99
N ASP A 75 -23.65 -2.41 -12.51
CA ASP A 75 -24.11 -1.65 -11.35
C ASP A 75 -23.79 -2.36 -10.01
N SER A 76 -22.94 -3.39 -10.05
CA SER A 76 -22.56 -4.12 -8.85
C SER A 76 -21.73 -3.25 -7.91
N PRO A 77 -21.82 -3.47 -6.59
CA PRO A 77 -20.94 -2.79 -5.63
C PRO A 77 -19.45 -3.07 -5.87
N LEU A 78 -19.11 -4.21 -6.50
CA LEU A 78 -17.73 -4.55 -6.84
C LEU A 78 -17.17 -3.66 -7.96
N ASP A 79 -17.97 -3.32 -8.98
CA ASP A 79 -17.53 -2.37 -10.03
C ASP A 79 -17.36 -0.95 -9.48
N VAL A 80 -18.24 -0.52 -8.56
CA VAL A 80 -18.11 0.75 -7.86
C VAL A 80 -16.80 0.81 -7.07
N LYS A 81 -16.49 -0.24 -6.30
CA LYS A 81 -15.23 -0.33 -5.54
C LYS A 81 -14.00 -0.35 -6.43
N ARG A 82 -14.07 -1.04 -7.58
CA ARG A 82 -13.01 -1.03 -8.60
C ARG A 82 -12.75 0.40 -9.09
N ALA A 83 -13.81 1.13 -9.45
CA ALA A 83 -13.68 2.51 -9.91
C ALA A 83 -13.10 3.44 -8.83
N GLU A 84 -13.57 3.31 -7.57
CA GLU A 84 -13.02 4.04 -6.42
C GLU A 84 -11.52 3.79 -6.26
N LEU A 85 -11.09 2.52 -6.24
CA LEU A 85 -9.66 2.15 -6.14
C LEU A 85 -8.84 2.78 -7.28
N PHE A 86 -9.35 2.69 -8.51
CA PHE A 86 -8.66 3.21 -9.69
C PHE A 86 -8.53 4.73 -9.69
N THR A 87 -9.49 5.47 -9.13
CA THR A 87 -9.40 6.94 -9.01
C THR A 87 -8.42 7.37 -7.90
N LYS A 88 -8.33 6.61 -6.80
CA LYS A 88 -7.44 6.90 -5.68
C LYS A 88 -5.94 6.72 -5.99
N ARG A 89 -5.57 6.01 -7.07
CA ARG A 89 -4.17 5.77 -7.47
C ARG A 89 -3.29 7.02 -7.47
N PHE A 90 -3.81 8.15 -7.98
CA PHE A 90 -3.05 9.41 -8.01
C PHE A 90 -2.79 9.99 -6.61
N SER A 91 -3.79 9.91 -5.73
CA SER A 91 -3.66 10.31 -4.33
C SER A 91 -2.60 9.47 -3.62
N VAL A 92 -2.64 8.14 -3.81
CA VAL A 92 -1.65 7.22 -3.23
C VAL A 92 -0.24 7.55 -3.71
N ARG A 93 -0.05 7.83 -5.00
CA ARG A 93 1.27 8.24 -5.55
C ARG A 93 1.81 9.52 -4.91
N ILE A 94 0.96 10.52 -4.70
CA ILE A 94 1.37 11.79 -4.07
C ILE A 94 1.73 11.54 -2.61
N LYS A 95 0.86 10.84 -1.87
CA LYS A 95 1.04 10.54 -0.44
C LYS A 95 2.26 9.65 -0.20
N SER A 96 2.48 8.62 -1.01
CA SER A 96 3.64 7.72 -0.86
C SER A 96 4.95 8.47 -1.05
N LYS A 97 5.03 9.36 -2.06
CA LYS A 97 6.21 10.20 -2.27
C LYS A 97 6.42 11.16 -1.11
N ALA A 98 5.35 11.74 -0.56
CA ALA A 98 5.42 12.71 0.52
C ALA A 98 5.79 12.08 1.88
N PHE A 99 5.28 10.88 2.18
CA PHE A 99 5.36 10.29 3.52
C PHE A 99 6.31 9.10 3.62
N LEU A 100 6.46 8.33 2.55
CA LEU A 100 7.34 7.14 2.50
C LEU A 100 8.67 7.44 1.80
N GLY A 101 8.71 8.44 0.91
CA GLY A 101 9.88 8.73 0.10
C GLY A 101 10.27 7.59 -0.86
N SER A 102 9.37 6.62 -1.07
CA SER A 102 9.60 5.43 -1.88
C SER A 102 8.77 5.48 -3.16
N ASP A 103 9.46 5.43 -4.31
CA ASP A 103 8.82 5.27 -5.61
C ASP A 103 8.33 3.82 -5.83
N GLU A 104 8.98 2.86 -5.19
CA GLU A 104 8.63 1.45 -5.31
C GLU A 104 7.22 1.17 -4.78
N PHE A 105 6.86 1.76 -3.63
CA PHE A 105 5.55 1.55 -3.02
C PHE A 105 4.40 1.88 -3.98
N TRP A 106 4.45 3.05 -4.65
CA TRP A 106 3.36 3.44 -5.55
C TRP A 106 3.35 2.62 -6.84
N GLN A 107 4.51 2.24 -7.36
CA GLN A 107 4.59 1.39 -8.56
C GLN A 107 3.96 0.03 -8.29
N ARG A 108 4.26 -0.56 -7.14
CA ARG A 108 3.69 -1.84 -6.69
C ARG A 108 2.20 -1.73 -6.38
N HIS A 109 1.76 -0.66 -5.72
CA HIS A 109 0.35 -0.36 -5.51
C HIS A 109 -0.40 -0.21 -6.85
N GLU A 110 0.18 0.50 -7.82
CA GLU A 110 -0.40 0.70 -9.14
C GLU A 110 -0.52 -0.64 -9.90
N GLN A 111 0.50 -1.50 -9.84
CA GLN A 111 0.46 -2.85 -10.39
C GLN A 111 -0.71 -3.65 -9.81
N LEU A 112 -0.86 -3.69 -8.48
CA LEU A 112 -1.98 -4.38 -7.81
C LEU A 112 -3.32 -3.81 -8.25
N THR A 113 -3.44 -2.48 -8.32
CA THR A 113 -4.69 -1.84 -8.75
C THR A 113 -5.07 -2.23 -10.18
N PHE A 114 -4.09 -2.34 -11.09
CA PHE A 114 -4.35 -2.79 -12.46
C PHE A 114 -4.72 -4.26 -12.54
N GLU A 115 -4.12 -5.14 -11.74
CA GLU A 115 -4.53 -6.55 -11.71
C GLU A 115 -5.93 -6.72 -11.12
N ILE A 116 -6.27 -5.97 -10.08
CA ILE A 116 -7.64 -5.93 -9.54
C ILE A 116 -8.64 -5.42 -10.59
N ASP A 117 -8.31 -4.35 -11.33
CA ASP A 117 -9.15 -3.86 -12.42
C ASP A 117 -9.40 -4.92 -13.49
N ARG A 118 -8.37 -5.66 -13.87
CA ARG A 118 -8.47 -6.75 -14.86
C ARG A 118 -9.28 -7.92 -14.35
N LEU A 119 -9.05 -8.35 -13.11
CA LEU A 119 -9.81 -9.41 -12.47
C LEU A 119 -11.31 -9.09 -12.49
N VAL A 120 -11.70 -7.91 -12.00
CA VAL A 120 -13.11 -7.51 -11.93
C VAL A 120 -13.70 -7.37 -13.34
N ARG A 121 -12.97 -6.78 -14.29
CA ARG A 121 -13.43 -6.68 -15.69
C ARG A 121 -13.62 -8.04 -16.36
N LEU A 122 -12.72 -9.00 -16.10
CA LEU A 122 -12.86 -10.36 -16.59
C LEU A 122 -14.15 -10.98 -16.05
N MET A 123 -14.37 -10.90 -14.73
CA MET A 123 -15.60 -11.39 -14.11
C MET A 123 -16.86 -10.72 -14.70
N MET A 124 -16.81 -9.43 -15.01
CA MET A 124 -17.92 -8.74 -15.67
C MET A 124 -18.14 -9.15 -17.13
N SER A 125 -17.11 -9.62 -17.83
CA SER A 125 -17.22 -10.06 -19.22
C SER A 125 -17.65 -11.52 -19.37
N LEU A 126 -17.56 -12.32 -18.29
CA LEU A 126 -17.90 -13.74 -18.36
C LEU A 126 -19.37 -13.96 -18.73
N SER A 127 -19.59 -14.77 -19.74
CA SER A 127 -20.89 -15.20 -20.25
C SER A 127 -21.09 -16.72 -20.07
N ASP A 128 -22.31 -17.24 -20.24
CA ASP A 128 -22.52 -18.71 -20.15
C ASP A 128 -22.04 -19.41 -21.42
N ASP A 129 -21.78 -18.64 -22.49
CA ASP A 129 -21.41 -19.13 -23.82
C ASP A 129 -19.88 -19.09 -24.04
N ASP A 130 -19.11 -18.61 -23.07
CA ASP A 130 -17.65 -18.50 -23.18
C ASP A 130 -16.98 -19.88 -23.14
N ASP A 131 -15.95 -20.08 -23.95
CA ASP A 131 -15.11 -21.29 -23.90
C ASP A 131 -14.30 -21.31 -22.58
N PRO A 132 -14.53 -22.29 -21.68
CA PRO A 132 -13.79 -22.37 -20.43
C PRO A 132 -12.27 -22.46 -20.62
N ALA A 133 -11.80 -23.07 -21.72
CA ALA A 133 -10.38 -23.19 -22.01
C ALA A 133 -9.73 -21.83 -22.32
N GLU A 134 -10.44 -20.96 -23.04
CA GLU A 134 -9.97 -19.61 -23.37
C GLU A 134 -9.94 -18.70 -22.13
N VAL A 135 -10.95 -18.81 -21.27
CA VAL A 135 -10.99 -18.10 -19.98
C VAL A 135 -9.83 -18.52 -19.08
N ILE A 136 -9.59 -19.82 -18.93
CA ILE A 136 -8.48 -20.37 -18.14
C ILE A 136 -7.14 -19.88 -18.69
N LYS A 137 -6.96 -19.94 -20.01
CA LYS A 137 -5.74 -19.46 -20.68
C LYS A 137 -5.49 -17.98 -20.37
N THR A 138 -6.52 -17.15 -20.50
CA THR A 138 -6.44 -15.72 -20.20
C THR A 138 -6.01 -15.48 -18.75
N ILE A 139 -6.60 -16.20 -17.79
CA ILE A 139 -6.23 -16.08 -16.37
C ILE A 139 -4.77 -16.45 -16.15
N ARG A 140 -4.30 -17.57 -16.72
CA ARG A 140 -2.90 -18.00 -16.61
C ARG A 140 -1.92 -16.99 -17.19
N GLU A 141 -2.23 -16.39 -18.34
CA GLU A 141 -1.42 -15.32 -18.92
C GLU A 141 -1.33 -14.07 -18.02
N HIS A 142 -2.36 -13.80 -17.21
CA HIS A 142 -2.33 -12.75 -16.19
C HIS A 142 -1.47 -13.15 -14.99
N GLN A 143 -1.65 -14.36 -14.46
CA GLN A 143 -0.83 -14.90 -13.37
C GLN A 143 0.66 -14.92 -13.73
N GLU A 144 1.03 -15.48 -14.88
CA GLU A 144 2.42 -15.56 -15.34
C GLU A 144 3.05 -14.16 -15.49
N ARG A 145 2.31 -13.21 -16.03
CA ARG A 145 2.76 -11.82 -16.19
C ARG A 145 2.98 -11.15 -14.84
N LEU A 146 2.06 -11.37 -13.89
CA LEU A 146 2.19 -10.85 -12.53
C LEU A 146 3.40 -11.48 -11.82
N ALA A 147 3.54 -12.80 -11.88
CA ALA A 147 4.66 -13.54 -11.31
C ALA A 147 6.01 -13.07 -11.90
N LYS A 148 6.07 -12.81 -13.20
CA LYS A 148 7.28 -12.31 -13.87
C LYS A 148 7.64 -10.87 -13.45
N LYS A 149 6.66 -9.99 -13.34
CA LYS A 149 6.88 -8.57 -12.96
C LYS A 149 7.18 -8.40 -11.48
N TRP A 150 6.66 -9.30 -10.66
CA TRP A 150 6.83 -9.29 -9.22
C TRP A 150 6.98 -10.72 -8.72
N PRO A 151 8.19 -11.29 -8.83
CA PRO A 151 8.47 -12.59 -8.27
C PRO A 151 8.26 -12.51 -6.76
N PHE A 152 7.44 -13.41 -6.26
CA PHE A 152 7.12 -13.53 -4.84
C PHE A 152 7.71 -14.84 -4.36
N GLU A 153 8.51 -14.82 -3.29
CA GLU A 153 8.94 -16.07 -2.67
C GLU A 153 7.70 -16.74 -2.08
N GLU A 154 7.30 -17.87 -2.67
CA GLU A 154 6.13 -18.64 -2.24
C GLU A 154 6.27 -19.01 -0.75
N ARG A 155 5.30 -18.59 0.08
CA ARG A 155 5.06 -19.28 1.35
C ARG A 155 4.22 -20.53 1.07
N PRO A 156 4.42 -21.65 1.80
CA PRO A 156 3.85 -22.92 1.44
C PRO A 156 2.34 -22.99 1.70
N GLU A 157 1.65 -23.49 0.66
CA GLU A 157 0.35 -24.16 0.56
C GLU A 157 -0.90 -23.48 1.17
N HIS A 158 -1.74 -22.96 0.28
CA HIS A 158 -3.12 -22.57 0.54
C HIS A 158 -4.01 -23.77 0.92
N SER A 159 -5.07 -23.45 1.68
CA SER A 159 -6.15 -24.28 2.21
C SER A 159 -6.53 -25.56 1.42
N PRO A 160 -6.78 -26.71 2.09
CA PRO A 160 -7.07 -28.02 1.48
C PRO A 160 -8.45 -28.17 0.80
N TYR A 161 -9.16 -27.08 0.49
CA TYR A 161 -10.51 -27.12 -0.09
C TYR A 161 -10.57 -26.39 -1.44
N PRO A 162 -10.48 -27.09 -2.58
CA PRO A 162 -10.67 -26.48 -3.89
C PRO A 162 -12.13 -26.64 -4.38
N PRO A 163 -12.81 -25.55 -4.80
CA PRO A 163 -13.90 -25.63 -5.77
C PRO A 163 -13.39 -25.33 -7.21
N PRO A 164 -14.17 -25.61 -8.27
CA PRO A 164 -13.73 -25.67 -9.69
C PRO A 164 -13.22 -24.38 -10.35
N SER A 165 -12.99 -23.29 -9.62
CA SER A 165 -12.42 -22.02 -10.12
C SER A 165 -10.97 -21.79 -9.67
N ASN A 166 -10.19 -22.87 -9.57
CA ASN A 166 -8.82 -22.89 -9.04
C ASN A 166 -7.95 -21.73 -9.57
N GLU A 167 -8.03 -21.40 -10.85
CA GLU A 167 -7.18 -20.35 -11.44
C GLU A 167 -7.57 -18.92 -11.02
N LEU A 168 -8.87 -18.65 -10.87
CA LEU A 168 -9.30 -17.36 -10.33
C LEU A 168 -8.91 -17.23 -8.85
N VAL A 169 -9.10 -18.29 -8.07
CA VAL A 169 -8.69 -18.33 -6.65
C VAL A 169 -7.18 -18.07 -6.54
N ILE A 170 -6.36 -18.80 -7.29
CA ILE A 170 -4.90 -18.61 -7.33
C ILE A 170 -4.56 -17.16 -7.70
N TRP A 171 -5.25 -16.58 -8.69
CA TRP A 171 -4.96 -15.20 -9.07
C TRP A 171 -5.31 -14.20 -7.97
N VAL A 172 -6.44 -14.37 -7.28
CA VAL A 172 -6.80 -13.51 -6.14
C VAL A 172 -5.83 -13.70 -4.98
N ASP A 173 -5.43 -14.94 -4.67
CA ASP A 173 -4.43 -15.25 -3.64
C ASP A 173 -3.09 -14.55 -3.96
N MET A 174 -2.64 -14.62 -5.21
CA MET A 174 -1.44 -13.93 -5.67
C MET A 174 -1.49 -12.40 -5.49
N ILE A 175 -2.66 -11.79 -5.68
CA ILE A 175 -2.87 -10.35 -5.47
C ILE A 175 -2.88 -10.06 -3.96
N TRP A 176 -3.57 -10.89 -3.18
CA TRP A 176 -3.67 -10.76 -1.72
C TRP A 176 -2.29 -10.80 -1.06
N ASP A 177 -1.50 -11.83 -1.36
CA ASP A 177 -0.17 -12.02 -0.76
C ASP A 177 0.77 -10.86 -1.06
N ARG A 178 0.73 -10.35 -2.29
CA ARG A 178 1.51 -9.18 -2.70
C ARG A 178 1.03 -7.90 -2.03
N ALA A 179 -0.27 -7.75 -1.80
CA ALA A 179 -0.82 -6.62 -1.05
C ALA A 179 -0.36 -6.67 0.42
N VAL A 180 -0.40 -7.84 1.05
CA VAL A 180 0.09 -8.06 2.41
C VAL A 180 1.58 -7.76 2.51
N TRP A 181 2.39 -8.24 1.57
CA TRP A 181 3.82 -7.96 1.55
C TRP A 181 4.13 -6.49 1.34
N LEU A 182 3.44 -5.83 0.40
CA LEU A 182 3.63 -4.41 0.13
C LEU A 182 3.42 -3.58 1.40
N LEU A 183 2.33 -3.87 2.11
CA LEU A 183 2.02 -3.17 3.36
C LEU A 183 2.98 -3.57 4.48
N GLY A 184 3.28 -4.87 4.63
CA GLY A 184 4.15 -5.39 5.69
C GLY A 184 5.58 -4.85 5.61
N GLU A 185 6.21 -4.95 4.44
CA GLU A 185 7.59 -4.49 4.24
C GLU A 185 7.72 -2.97 4.50
N ASN A 186 6.76 -2.18 4.01
CA ASN A 186 6.81 -0.73 4.15
C ASN A 186 6.41 -0.28 5.56
N LEU A 187 5.54 -1.03 6.25
CA LEU A 187 5.23 -0.79 7.66
C LEU A 187 6.46 -0.99 8.54
N ASP A 188 7.22 -2.08 8.33
CA ASP A 188 8.45 -2.35 9.07
C ASP A 188 9.49 -1.24 8.89
N GLN A 189 9.59 -0.65 7.68
CA GLN A 189 10.48 0.48 7.42
C GLN A 189 10.06 1.76 8.17
N VAL A 190 8.75 2.01 8.26
CA VAL A 190 8.20 3.20 8.95
C VAL A 190 8.26 3.07 10.47
N LEU A 191 8.25 1.84 11.00
CA LEU A 191 8.27 1.59 12.44
C LEU A 191 9.69 1.62 13.07
N ARG A 192 10.75 1.42 12.26
CA ARG A 192 12.17 1.51 12.66
C ARG A 192 12.64 2.96 12.87
#